data_AF-A0A6J4UTT4-F1
#
_entry.id   AF-A0A6J4UTT4-F1
#
_cell.length_a   1.000
_cell.length_b   1.000
_cell.length_c   1.000
_cell.angle_alpha   90.00
_cell.angle_beta   90.00
_cell.angle_gamma   90.00
#
_symmetry.space_group_name_H-M   'P 1'
#
loop_
_entity.id
_entity.type
_entity.pdbx_description
1 polymer ?
#
loop_
_entity_poly.entity_id
_entity_poly.type
_entity_poly.pdbx_seq_one_letter_code
_entity_poly.pdbx_strand_id
1 'polypeptide(L)' 'MPAPYSDDLRIKAITAVERGERKIDVSRMLNISRNTLDLWLKRKAQVGDCRAIR' A
#
# COMPACT_ATOMS: atom_id res chain seq x y z
N MET A 1 -2.30 20.65 -4.26
CA MET A 1 -2.76 19.27 -4.05
C MET A 1 -1.56 18.37 -4.31
N PRO A 2 -1.02 17.61 -3.33
CA PRO A 2 -0.02 16.60 -3.67
C PRO A 2 -0.69 15.64 -4.66
N ALA A 3 -0.06 15.44 -5.82
CA ALA A 3 -0.59 14.54 -6.84
C ALA A 3 -0.91 13.19 -6.16
N PRO A 4 -2.11 12.61 -6.37
CA PRO A 4 -2.39 11.29 -5.85
C PRO A 4 -1.35 10.34 -6.43
N TYR A 5 -0.64 9.62 -5.55
CA TYR A 5 0.25 8.54 -6.00
C TYR A 5 -0.52 7.67 -6.99
N SER A 6 0.09 7.37 -8.13
CA SER A 6 -0.53 6.52 -9.15
C SER A 6 -1.01 5.21 -8.54
N ASP A 7 -2.19 4.76 -8.94
CA ASP A 7 -2.76 3.48 -8.53
C ASP A 7 -1.78 2.33 -8.71
N ASP A 8 -1.01 2.35 -9.80
CA ASP A 8 0.04 1.38 -10.10
C ASP A 8 1.10 1.29 -9.01
N LEU A 9 1.52 2.42 -8.45
CA LEU A 9 2.56 2.48 -7.42
C LEU A 9 2.04 1.87 -6.12
N ARG A 10 0.78 2.14 -5.77
CA ARG A 10 0.10 1.55 -4.62
C ARG A 10 -0.05 0.04 -4.77
N ILE A 11 -0.50 -0.43 -5.94
CA ILE A 11 -0.67 -1.86 -6.23
C ILE A 11 0.70 -2.56 -6.12
N LYS A 12 1.74 -2.04 -6.76
CA LYS A 12 3.10 -2.59 -6.68
C LYS A 12 3.61 -2.67 -5.24
N ALA A 13 3.42 -1.61 -4.45
CA ALA A 13 3.86 -1.58 -3.06
C ALA A 13 3.18 -2.65 -2.21
N ILE A 14 1.86 -2.78 -2.34
CA ILE A 14 1.07 -3.76 -1.62
C ILE A 14 1.46 -5.19 -2.06
N THR A 15 1.53 -5.45 -3.36
CA THR A 15 1.89 -6.77 -3.89
C THR A 15 3.29 -7.19 -3.47
N ALA A 16 4.25 -6.26 -3.38
CA ALA A 16 5.59 -6.56 -2.88
C ALA A 16 5.53 -7.03 -1.41
N VAL A 17 4.80 -6.31 -0.55
CA VAL A 17 4.62 -6.72 0.86
C VAL A 17 3.91 -8.07 0.96
N GLU A 18 2.91 -8.35 0.13
CA GLU A 18 2.20 -9.63 0.11
C GLU A 18 3.06 -10.80 -0.38
N ARG A 19 4.05 -10.54 -1.23
CA ARG A 19 5.05 -11.55 -1.63
C ARG A 19 6.04 -11.90 -0.51
N GLY A 20 6.01 -11.18 0.62
CA GLY A 20 6.90 -11.38 1.76
C GLY A 20 8.03 -10.35 1.85
N GLU A 21 8.06 -9.33 0.98
CA GLU A 21 9.05 -8.26 1.07
C GLU A 21 8.85 -7.44 2.35
N ARG A 22 9.96 -7.03 2.97
CA ARG A 22 9.88 -6.19 4.16
C ARG A 22 9.38 -4.80 3.76
N LYS A 23 8.45 -4.25 4.56
CA LYS A 23 7.92 -2.89 4.36
C LYS A 23 9.02 -1.82 4.22
N ILE A 24 10.15 -2.00 4.91
CA ILE A 24 11.29 -1.09 4.87
C ILE A 24 11.93 -1.09 3.48
N ASP A 25 12.14 -2.27 2.90
CA ASP A 25 12.77 -2.41 1.59
C ASP A 25 11.84 -1.91 0.49
N VAL A 26 10.54 -2.21 0.58
CA VAL A 26 9.52 -1.69 -0.35
C VAL A 26 9.43 -0.16 -0.29
N SER A 27 9.45 0.42 0.91
CA SER A 27 9.43 1.87 1.13
C SER A 27 10.65 2.55 0.50
N ARG A 28 11.84 1.96 0.63
CA ARG A 28 13.07 2.45 0.00
C ARG A 28 13.05 2.28 -1.52
N MET A 29 12.62 1.13 -2.01
CA MET A 29 12.55 0.81 -3.44
C MET A 29 11.60 1.73 -4.21
N LEU A 30 10.45 2.08 -3.61
CA LEU A 30 9.45 2.94 -4.22
C LEU A 30 9.59 4.41 -3.83
N ASN A 31 10.62 4.76 -3.05
CA ASN A 31 10.88 6.10 -2.53
C ASN A 31 9.65 6.75 -1.85
N ILE A 32 8.88 5.94 -1.11
CA ILE A 32 7.72 6.37 -0.35
C ILE A 32 7.99 6.29 1.15
N SER A 33 7.27 7.07 1.95
CA SER A 33 7.38 6.94 3.40
C SER A 33 6.78 5.61 3.89
N ARG A 34 7.37 5.04 4.95
CA ARG A 34 6.81 3.86 5.63
C ARG A 34 5.37 4.09 6.10
N ASN A 35 5.04 5.31 6.50
CA ASN A 35 3.68 5.68 6.92
C ASN A 35 2.68 5.62 5.76
N THR A 36 3.09 6.05 4.56
CA THR A 36 2.28 5.93 3.34
C THR A 36 1.98 4.47 3.01
N LEU A 37 2.98 3.60 3.08
CA LEU A 37 2.81 2.16 2.87
C LEU A 37 1.88 1.54 3.92
N ASP A 38 2.03 1.93 5.18
CA ASP A 38 1.17 1.42 6.27
C ASP A 38 -0.28 1.87 6.12
N LEU A 39 -0.52 3.12 5.71
CA LEU A 39 -1.85 3.63 5.38
C LEU A 39 -2.50 2.86 4.21
N TRP A 40 -1.73 2.48 3.19
CA TRP A 40 -2.25 1.69 2.07
C TRP A 40 -2.61 0.26 2.48
N LEU A 41 -1.78 -0.37 3.33
CA LEU A 41 -2.09 -1.68 3.88
C LEU A 41 -3.33 -1.63 4.78
N LYS A 42 -3.45 -0.61 5.64
CA LYS A 42 -4.65 -0.39 6.47
C LYS A 42 -5.90 -0.14 5.61
N ARG A 43 -5.79 0.67 4.56
CA ARG A 43 -6.90 0.89 3.61
C ARG A 43 -7.24 -0.38 2.87
N LYS A 44 -6.28 -1.22 2.48
CA LYS A 44 -6.57 -2.51 1.85
C LYS A 44 -7.26 -3.47 2.82
N ALA A 45 -6.82 -3.51 4.08
CA ALA A 45 -7.49 -4.30 5.12
C ALA A 45 -8.92 -3.79 5.35
N GLN A 46 -9.12 -2.48 5.51
CA GLN A 46 -10.45 -1.89 5.67
C GLN A 46 -11.33 -2.05 4.42
N VAL A 47 -10.82 -1.84 3.21
CA VAL A 47 -11.61 -1.98 1.96
C VAL A 47 -11.87 -3.46 1.63
N GLY A 48 -10.95 -4.35 1.97
CA GLY A 48 -11.14 -5.79 1.91
C GLY A 48 -12.23 -6.26 2.86
N ASP A 49 -12.32 -5.65 4.04
CA ASP A 49 -13.38 -5.87 5.05
C ASP A 49 -14.71 -5.22 4.62
N CYS A 50 -14.68 -4.02 4.04
CA CYS A 50 -15.86 -3.30 3.55
C CYS A 50 -16.46 -3.85 2.25
N ARG A 51 -15.85 -4.84 1.58
CA ARG A 51 -16.52 -5.60 0.52
C ARG A 51 -17.40 -6.74 1.05
N ALA A 52 -17.49 -6.89 2.37
CA ALA A 52 -18.38 -7.83 3.04
C ALA A 52 -19.50 -7.13 3.82
N ILE A 53 -20.19 -6.13 3.26
CA ILE A 53 -21.61 -5.89 3.58
C ILE A 53 -22.36 -5.52 2.28
N ARG A 54 -23.15 -6.50 1.83
CA ARG A 54 -24.43 -6.45 1.10
C ARG A 54 -24.49 -5.95 -0.35
#